data_AF-A0A4P9ZLV1-F1
#
_entry.id   AF-A0A4P9ZLV1-F1
#
_cell.length_a   1.000
_cell.length_b   1.000
_cell.length_c   1.000
_cell.angle_alpha   90.00
_cell.angle_beta   90.00
_cell.angle_gamma   90.00
#
_symmetry.space_group_name_H-M   'P 1'
#
loop_
_entity.id
_entity.type
_entity.pdbx_description
1 polymer ?
#
loop_
_entity_poly.entity_id
_entity_poly.type
_entity_poly.pdbx_seq_one_letter_code
_entity_poly.pdbx_strand_id
1 'polypeptide(L)'
;AEVQKSLWTLGIDISRLLDIAFPSVGHVALLVYCQYAPKLTELFSTAKVPICAGFDLLHPSHLADPALTALPPSDCAQKVAEIQCAHCLWAVHYLAF
;
A
#
# COMPACT_ATOMS: atom_id res chain seq x y z
N ALA A 1 9.15 -6.52 8.74
CA ALA A 1 9.93 -7.76 8.85
C ALA A 1 9.13 -9.00 8.43
N GLU A 2 7.93 -9.24 8.95
CA GLU A 2 7.15 -10.44 8.62
C GLU A 2 6.54 -10.40 7.20
N VAL A 3 5.88 -9.30 6.83
CA VAL A 3 5.34 -9.12 5.47
C VAL A 3 6.43 -9.21 4.40
N GLN A 4 7.60 -8.60 4.64
CA GLN A 4 8.74 -8.71 3.72
C GLN A 4 9.22 -10.17 3.57
N LYS A 5 9.23 -10.96 4.66
CA LYS A 5 9.55 -12.40 4.58
C LYS A 5 8.51 -13.15 3.76
N SER A 6 7.22 -12.90 3.98
CA SER A 6 6.15 -13.52 3.20
C SER A 6 6.25 -13.18 1.71
N LEU A 7 6.50 -11.91 1.38
CA LEU A 7 6.70 -11.46 0.00
C LEU A 7 7.94 -12.14 -0.61
N TRP A 8 9.03 -12.25 0.14
CA TRP A 8 10.22 -12.95 -0.31
C TRP A 8 9.96 -14.45 -0.55
N THR A 9 9.18 -15.12 0.30
CA THR A 9 8.73 -16.51 0.11
C THR A 9 7.87 -16.68 -1.15
N LEU A 10 7.11 -15.65 -1.53
CA LEU A 10 6.34 -15.61 -2.79
C LEU A 10 7.22 -15.36 -4.02
N GLY A 11 8.54 -15.23 -3.86
CA GLY A 11 9.48 -14.93 -4.94
C GLY A 11 9.44 -13.49 -5.41
N ILE A 12 8.88 -12.59 -4.60
CA ILE A 12 8.84 -11.15 -4.91
C ILE A 12 10.20 -10.54 -4.62
N ASP A 13 10.70 -9.78 -5.60
CA ASP A 13 11.96 -9.08 -5.51
C ASP A 13 11.75 -7.79 -4.70
N ILE A 14 12.09 -7.84 -3.41
CA ILE A 14 11.91 -6.73 -2.46
C ILE A 14 12.66 -5.47 -2.92
N SER A 15 13.77 -5.60 -3.67
CA SER A 15 14.50 -4.45 -4.20
C SER A 15 13.71 -3.61 -5.22
N ARG A 16 12.63 -4.18 -5.77
CA ARG A 16 11.73 -3.53 -6.73
C ARG A 16 10.48 -2.94 -6.08
N LEU A 17 10.33 -3.10 -4.77
CA LEU A 17 9.28 -2.43 -4.00
C LEU A 17 9.78 -1.04 -3.61
N LEU A 18 8.93 -0.04 -3.81
CA LEU A 18 9.18 1.35 -3.43
C LEU A 18 8.64 1.67 -2.05
N ASP A 19 7.48 1.10 -1.71
CA ASP A 19 6.86 1.25 -0.41
C ASP A 19 5.94 0.06 -0.12
N ILE A 20 5.74 -0.20 1.18
CA ILE A 20 4.77 -1.18 1.70
C ILE A 20 3.90 -0.45 2.71
N ALA A 21 2.62 -0.27 2.37
CA ALA A 21 1.64 0.39 3.21
C ALA A 21 0.55 -0.57 3.67
N PHE A 22 -0.09 -0.24 4.78
CA PHE A 22 -1.17 -1.01 5.39
C PHE A 22 -2.41 -0.13 5.48
N PRO A 23 -3.08 0.12 4.34
CA PRO A 23 -4.12 1.14 4.27
C PRO A 23 -5.36 0.77 5.09
N SER A 24 -5.64 -0.52 5.28
CA SER A 24 -6.79 -1.00 6.04
C SER A 24 -6.51 -2.39 6.62
N VAL A 25 -7.31 -2.80 7.61
CA VAL A 25 -7.20 -4.13 8.21
C VAL A 25 -7.39 -5.19 7.12
N GLY A 26 -6.44 -6.14 7.06
CA GLY A 26 -6.44 -7.22 6.08
C GLY A 26 -5.99 -6.82 4.66
N HIS A 27 -5.64 -5.55 4.43
CA HIS A 27 -5.17 -5.05 3.14
C HIS A 27 -3.71 -4.62 3.23
N VAL A 28 -2.92 -5.05 2.24
CA VAL A 28 -1.54 -4.60 2.05
C VAL A 28 -1.47 -3.92 0.70
N ALA A 29 -0.97 -2.68 0.69
CA ALA A 29 -0.68 -1.94 -0.53
C ALA A 29 0.83 -2.01 -0.80
N LEU A 30 1.18 -2.38 -2.02
CA LEU A 30 2.57 -2.39 -2.48
C LEU A 30 2.73 -1.34 -3.56
N LEU A 31 3.64 -0.40 -3.33
CA LEU A 31 4.06 0.52 -4.36
C LEU A 31 5.25 -0.08 -5.08
N VAL A 32 5.14 -0.22 -6.40
CA VAL A 32 6.16 -0.89 -7.23
C VAL A 32 6.41 -0.11 -8.50
N TYR A 33 7.56 -0.33 -9.12
CA TYR A 33 7.82 0.19 -10.46
C TYR A 33 6.80 -0.36 -11.47
N CYS A 34 6.31 0.48 -12.38
CA CYS A 34 5.34 0.11 -13.41
C CYS A 34 5.79 -1.11 -14.24
N GLN A 35 7.09 -1.20 -14.54
CA GLN A 35 7.69 -2.33 -15.27
C GLN A 35 7.65 -3.67 -14.52
N TYR A 36 7.53 -3.64 -13.18
CA TYR A 36 7.46 -4.83 -12.34
C TYR A 36 6.02 -5.26 -12.03
N ALA A 37 5.05 -4.35 -12.17
CA ALA A 37 3.65 -4.61 -11.87
C ALA A 37 3.06 -5.85 -12.60
N PRO A 38 3.32 -6.09 -13.90
CA PRO A 38 2.81 -7.29 -14.57
C PRO A 38 3.35 -8.58 -13.96
N LYS A 39 4.65 -8.63 -13.66
CA LYS A 39 5.29 -9.79 -13.04
C LYS A 39 4.78 -10.04 -11.62
N LEU A 40 4.56 -8.98 -10.85
CA LEU A 40 3.98 -9.07 -9.51
C LEU A 40 2.55 -9.62 -9.55
N THR A 41 1.76 -9.16 -10.51
CA THR A 41 0.38 -9.62 -10.74
C THR A 41 0.34 -11.11 -11.09
N GLU A 42 1.28 -11.56 -11.94
CA GLU A 42 1.44 -12.98 -12.26
C GLU A 42 1.81 -13.82 -11.03
N LEU A 43 2.80 -13.38 -10.23
CA LEU A 43 3.20 -14.06 -8.99
C LEU A 43 2.04 -14.21 -8.01
N PHE A 44 1.25 -13.14 -7.83
CA PHE A 44 0.06 -13.20 -6.97
C PHE A 44 -1.01 -14.14 -7.52
N SER A 45 -1.25 -14.13 -8.83
CA SER A 45 -2.16 -15.08 -9.48
C SER A 45 -1.73 -16.53 -9.26
N THR A 46 -0.44 -16.84 -9.47
CA THR A 46 0.13 -18.18 -9.23
C THR A 46 -0.02 -18.61 -7.77
N ALA A 47 0.20 -17.68 -6.83
CA ALA A 47 0.03 -17.91 -5.40
C ALA A 47 -1.43 -17.89 -4.92
N LYS A 48 -2.39 -17.67 -5.84
CA LYS A 48 -3.83 -17.49 -5.53
C LYS A 48 -4.11 -16.37 -4.53
N VAL A 49 -3.25 -15.35 -4.52
CA VAL A 49 -3.43 -14.14 -3.71
C VAL A 49 -4.36 -13.20 -4.48
N PRO A 50 -5.53 -12.84 -3.92
CA PRO A 50 -6.46 -11.94 -4.60
C PRO A 50 -5.89 -10.52 -4.65
N ILE A 51 -5.98 -9.90 -5.83
CA ILE A 51 -5.66 -8.49 -6.02
C ILE A 51 -6.95 -7.69 -5.88
N CYS A 52 -6.97 -6.73 -4.96
CA CYS A 52 -8.13 -5.87 -4.76
C CYS A 52 -8.19 -4.83 -5.89
N ALA A 53 -9.11 -5.02 -6.84
CA ALA A 53 -9.36 -4.06 -7.90
C ALA A 53 -10.22 -2.89 -7.38
N GLY A 54 -9.81 -1.65 -7.67
CA GLY A 54 -10.59 -0.46 -7.32
C GLY A 54 -10.53 -0.05 -5.85
N PHE A 55 -9.50 -0.48 -5.11
CA PHE A 55 -9.29 -0.01 -3.73
C PHE A 55 -9.00 1.50 -3.72
N ASP A 56 -9.90 2.28 -3.11
CA ASP A 56 -9.74 3.72 -2.99
C ASP A 56 -8.88 4.08 -1.78
N LEU A 57 -7.58 4.33 -2.01
CA LEU A 57 -6.64 4.72 -0.96
C LEU A 57 -7.06 5.99 -0.19
N LEU A 58 -7.92 6.83 -0.76
CA LEU A 58 -8.38 8.08 -0.15
C LEU A 58 -9.68 7.94 0.64
N HIS A 59 -10.26 6.74 0.70
CA HIS A 59 -11.52 6.54 1.38
C HIS A 59 -11.38 6.67 2.92
N PRO A 60 -12.18 7.51 3.59
CA PRO A 60 -12.08 7.75 5.04
C PRO A 60 -12.21 6.49 5.90
N SER A 61 -12.95 5.48 5.43
CA SER A 61 -13.16 4.22 6.17
C SER A 61 -11.91 3.35 6.29
N HIS A 62 -10.82 3.71 5.63
CA HIS A 62 -9.56 2.99 5.71
C HIS A 62 -8.74 3.39 6.95
N LEU A 63 -9.03 4.54 7.57
CA LEU A 63 -8.40 4.89 8.83
C LEU A 63 -8.85 3.93 9.94
N ALA A 64 -7.91 3.14 10.41
CA ALA A 64 -8.14 2.21 11.52
C ALA A 64 -8.04 2.89 12.89
N ASP A 65 -7.52 4.13 12.97
CA ASP A 65 -7.35 4.85 14.22
C ASP A 65 -8.71 5.37 14.74
N PRO A 66 -9.17 4.92 15.92
CA PRO A 66 -10.41 5.41 16.53
C PRO A 66 -10.42 6.93 16.74
N ALA A 67 -9.27 7.54 17.00
CA ALA A 67 -9.15 8.99 17.18
C ALA A 67 -9.37 9.75 15.87
N LEU A 68 -8.95 9.18 14.73
CA LEU A 68 -9.13 9.79 13.40
C LEU A 68 -10.53 9.53 12.84
N THR A 69 -11.13 8.38 13.15
CA THR A 69 -12.51 8.06 12.73
C THR A 69 -13.57 8.84 13.52
N ALA A 70 -13.24 9.32 14.72
CA ALA A 70 -14.10 10.21 15.51
C ALA A 70 -14.14 11.66 14.97
N LEU A 71 -13.26 12.02 14.03
CA LEU A 71 -13.24 13.33 13.40
C LEU A 71 -14.42 13.50 12.42
N PRO A 72 -14.82 14.75 12.12
CA PRO A 72 -15.80 14.99 11.09
C PRO A 72 -15.29 14.49 9.72
N PRO A 73 -16.19 14.14 8.78
CA PRO A 73 -15.81 13.51 7.51
C PRO A 73 -14.82 14.32 6.67
N SER A 74 -14.87 15.65 6.72
CA SER A 74 -13.93 16.55 6.04
C SER A 74 -12.50 16.37 6.53
N ASP A 75 -12.34 16.33 7.85
CA ASP A 75 -11.04 16.28 8.51
C ASP A 75 -10.44 14.89 8.38
N CYS A 76 -11.30 13.86 8.44
CA CYS A 76 -10.95 12.48 8.18
C CYS A 76 -10.40 12.30 6.75
N ALA A 77 -11.12 12.82 5.74
CA ALA A 77 -10.65 12.80 4.34
C ALA A 77 -9.33 13.54 4.14
N GLN A 78 -9.17 14.70 4.79
CA GLN A 78 -7.91 15.44 4.76
C GLN A 78 -6.76 14.62 5.37
N LYS A 79 -7.00 13.94 6.50
CA LYS A 79 -5.98 13.09 7.15
C LYS A 79 -5.55 11.92 6.28
N VAL A 80 -6.50 11.26 5.60
CA VAL A 80 -6.16 10.20 4.65
C VAL A 80 -5.28 10.75 3.53
N ALA A 81 -5.64 11.90 2.96
CA ALA A 81 -4.86 12.53 1.90
C ALA A 81 -3.44 12.92 2.36
N GLU A 82 -3.29 13.45 3.58
CA GLU A 82 -2.00 13.77 4.20
C GLU A 82 -1.12 12.52 4.33
N ILE A 83 -1.69 11.41 4.83
CA ILE A 83 -0.98 10.13 4.98
C ILE A 83 -0.55 9.61 3.61
N GLN A 84 -1.47 9.56 2.64
CA GLN A 84 -1.17 9.09 1.28
C GLN A 84 -0.10 9.95 0.61
N CYS A 85 -0.15 11.27 0.80
CA CYS A 85 0.87 12.19 0.28
C CYS A 85 2.24 11.91 0.90
N ALA A 86 2.31 11.68 2.22
CA ALA A 86 3.55 11.31 2.89
C ALA A 86 4.15 10.01 2.32
N HIS A 87 3.33 8.99 2.10
CA HIS A 87 3.78 7.75 1.42
C HIS A 87 4.36 8.01 0.03
N CYS A 88 3.68 8.81 -0.79
CA CYS A 88 4.18 9.19 -2.11
C CYS A 88 5.51 9.95 -2.03
N LEU A 89 5.66 10.89 -1.09
CA LEU A 89 6.89 11.65 -0.91
C LEU A 89 8.05 10.75 -0.48
N TRP A 90 7.81 9.79 0.41
CA TRP A 90 8.81 8.81 0.83
C TRP A 90 9.27 7.95 -0.35
N ALA A 91 8.34 7.50 -1.18
CA ALA A 91 8.66 6.75 -2.38
C ALA A 91 9.49 7.57 -3.38
N VAL A 92 9.13 8.84 -3.61
CA VAL A 92 9.90 9.74 -4.47
C VAL A 92 11.30 9.97 -3.92
N HIS A 93 11.44 10.16 -2.61
CA HIS A 93 12.76 10.29 -1.98
C HIS A 93 13.62 9.04 -2.21
N TYR A 94 13.02 7.84 -2.10
CA TYR A 94 13.72 6.58 -2.35
C TYR A 94 14.13 6.39 -3.82
N LEU A 95 13.45 7.05 -4.76
CA LEU A 95 13.79 7.02 -6.18
C LEU A 95 14.89 8.03 -6.58
N ALA A 96 15.01 9.11 -5.81
CA ALA A 96 15.92 10.22 -6.11
C ALA A 96 17.36 10.00 -5.60
N PHE A 97 17.60 8.92 -4.86
CA PHE A 97 18.88 8.51 -4.29
C PHE A 97 19.15 7.03 -4.55
#